data_AF-A0A494Z7R2-F1
#
_entry.id   AF-A0A494Z7R2-F1
#
_cell.length_a   1.000
_cell.length_b   1.000
_cell.length_c   1.000
_cell.angle_alpha   90.00
_cell.angle_beta   90.00
_cell.angle_gamma   90.00
#
_symmetry.space_group_name_H-M   'P 1'
#
loop_
_entity.id
_entity.type
_entity.pdbx_description
1 polymer ?
#
loop_
_entity_poly.entity_id
_entity_poly.type
_entity_poly.pdbx_seq_one_letter_code
_entity_poly.pdbx_strand_id
1 'polypeptide(L)'
;MVKIGQIGLLHVIFLIMTFIGLKNHVTILPPVLEHVKRDGWAAVLLATFLTIPWLFLILFIQNKSKNQSIKTWLKSKIGKVATNIILYCVVIFIYLMAAFTLRETILWISSTFLPYTPKILLLAVYITLCVLLASTNMQTFVIVNTFVLMFVVVFGFYVATVNLQVKDYGLIRPFFEHGFGPVLRGLVYPASGFIELFLLVFIQQHFKTKLKWYHLVIMLFILMGLTMGPLLGAIVEFGPEEAAKQRYPAFEEWALVSIGRFIEQMDFLSIYQWLTGTYIRVSFLLFIAADILNFTGNRKKIWNYMIPPFVIINLVVFMLDDSLFLHLNGNEMLIATFSFFFLLSILFSLIALLPDKKNKNQSTSNQSNNQSNNNKNNNQSDNTQDNKQSNDNKSNNQPKNNQSENSSSKNQSESSE
;
A
#
# COMPACT_ATOMS: atom_id res chain seq x y z
N MET A 1 -6.81 -19.53 -10.65
CA MET A 1 -6.71 -18.14 -10.15
C MET A 1 -6.74 -18.21 -8.63
N VAL A 2 -5.67 -17.82 -7.95
CA VAL A 2 -5.67 -17.70 -6.47
C VAL A 2 -6.73 -16.65 -6.11
N LYS A 3 -7.68 -16.99 -5.22
CA LYS A 3 -8.64 -16.02 -4.70
C LYS A 3 -7.83 -14.90 -4.03
N ILE A 4 -7.79 -13.75 -4.68
CA ILE A 4 -7.18 -12.55 -4.13
C ILE A 4 -8.11 -12.11 -3.00
N GLY A 5 -7.70 -12.34 -1.75
CA GLY A 5 -8.54 -12.08 -0.60
C GLY A 5 -8.89 -10.60 -0.46
N GLN A 6 -10.17 -10.31 -0.25
CA GLN A 6 -10.63 -8.95 0.04
C GLN A 6 -10.29 -8.57 1.48
N ILE A 7 -9.95 -7.31 1.72
CA ILE A 7 -9.58 -6.77 3.03
C ILE A 7 -10.62 -5.78 3.56
N GLY A 8 -10.85 -5.82 4.87
CA GLY A 8 -11.72 -4.87 5.56
C GLY A 8 -11.04 -3.52 5.71
N LEU A 9 -11.82 -2.45 5.86
CA LEU A 9 -11.30 -1.09 5.94
C LEU A 9 -10.33 -0.87 7.12
N LEU A 10 -10.59 -1.47 8.27
CA LEU A 10 -9.70 -1.36 9.43
C LEU A 10 -8.27 -1.82 9.09
N HIS A 11 -8.16 -2.91 8.34
CA HIS A 11 -6.86 -3.42 7.87
C HIS A 11 -6.19 -2.45 6.89
N VAL A 12 -6.96 -1.71 6.10
CA VAL A 12 -6.41 -0.65 5.22
C VAL A 12 -5.86 0.50 6.05
N ILE A 13 -6.58 0.92 7.10
CA ILE A 13 -6.10 1.96 8.03
C ILE A 13 -4.80 1.51 8.69
N PHE A 14 -4.76 0.28 9.23
CA PHE A 14 -3.54 -0.27 9.83
C PHE A 14 -2.39 -0.39 8.83
N LEU A 15 -2.68 -0.74 7.58
CA LEU A 15 -1.64 -0.82 6.56
C LEU A 15 -1.05 0.56 6.26
N ILE A 16 -1.91 1.58 6.12
CA ILE A 16 -1.49 2.97 5.91
C ILE A 16 -0.68 3.49 7.11
N MET A 17 -1.08 3.16 8.34
CA MET A 17 -0.33 3.52 9.55
C MET A 17 1.11 3.03 9.52
N THR A 18 1.38 1.80 9.07
CA THR A 18 2.75 1.30 9.03
C THR A 18 3.50 1.78 7.78
N PHE A 19 2.88 1.63 6.60
CA PHE A 19 3.53 1.90 5.32
C PHE A 19 3.85 3.39 5.12
N ILE A 20 2.88 4.28 5.31
CA ILE A 20 3.10 5.73 5.19
C ILE A 20 3.69 6.27 6.50
N GLY A 21 3.26 5.73 7.65
CA GLY A 21 3.72 6.19 8.95
C GLY A 21 5.23 6.19 9.12
N LEU A 22 5.97 5.20 8.60
CA LEU A 22 7.44 5.24 8.68
C LEU A 22 8.02 6.53 8.06
N LYS A 23 7.61 6.86 6.84
CA LYS A 23 8.08 8.08 6.16
C LYS A 23 7.68 9.32 6.93
N ASN A 24 6.44 9.35 7.40
CA ASN A 24 5.84 10.46 8.15
C ASN A 24 6.46 10.68 9.52
N HIS A 25 6.93 9.62 10.16
CA HIS A 25 7.44 9.61 11.53
C HIS A 25 8.98 9.69 11.57
N VAL A 26 9.68 9.31 10.50
CA VAL A 26 11.15 9.25 10.49
C VAL A 26 11.73 10.10 9.37
N THR A 27 11.41 9.80 8.11
CA THR A 27 12.06 10.43 6.94
C THR A 27 11.74 11.92 6.80
N ILE A 28 10.52 12.35 7.15
CA ILE A 28 10.06 13.74 6.99
C ILE A 28 10.57 14.66 8.12
N LEU A 29 10.95 14.12 9.27
CA LEU A 29 11.31 14.92 10.46
C LEU A 29 12.57 15.78 10.25
N PRO A 30 13.72 15.22 9.86
CA PRO A 30 14.94 16.00 9.67
C PRO A 30 14.76 17.23 8.77
N PRO A 31 14.20 17.13 7.54
CA PRO A 31 14.04 18.31 6.69
C PRO A 31 13.01 19.31 7.24
N VAL A 32 11.94 18.86 7.92
CA VAL A 32 11.01 19.81 8.56
C VAL A 32 11.71 20.60 9.66
N LEU A 33 12.52 19.95 10.49
CA LEU A 33 13.28 20.60 11.55
C LEU A 33 14.39 21.49 10.99
N GLU A 34 15.08 21.06 9.93
CA GLU A 34 16.13 21.84 9.27
C GLU A 34 15.58 23.15 8.68
N HIS A 35 14.45 23.09 7.96
CA HIS A 35 13.91 24.23 7.21
C HIS A 35 12.90 25.09 7.98
N VAL A 36 12.17 24.51 8.93
CA VAL A 36 11.08 25.19 9.67
C VAL A 36 11.38 25.31 11.16
N LYS A 37 12.23 24.44 11.71
CA LYS A 37 12.60 24.41 13.13
C LYS A 37 11.36 24.35 14.04
N ARG A 38 11.24 25.29 14.98
CA ARG A 38 10.21 25.34 16.02
C ARG A 38 8.79 25.29 15.46
N ASP A 39 8.52 25.97 14.36
CA ASP A 39 7.17 26.09 13.79
C ASP A 39 6.82 24.93 12.84
N GLY A 40 7.61 23.85 12.82
CA GLY A 40 7.36 22.67 11.99
C GLY A 40 5.98 22.06 12.21
N TRP A 41 5.45 22.11 13.44
CA TRP A 41 4.10 21.65 13.78
C TRP A 41 3.01 22.37 12.96
N ALA A 42 3.19 23.67 12.70
CA ALA A 42 2.25 24.46 11.90
C ALA A 42 2.29 24.04 10.43
N ALA A 43 3.47 23.66 9.91
CA ALA A 43 3.61 23.15 8.54
C ALA A 43 2.86 21.82 8.38
N VAL A 44 2.93 20.92 9.37
CA VAL A 44 2.18 19.65 9.38
C VAL A 44 0.67 19.90 9.39
N LEU A 45 0.17 20.80 10.24
CA LEU A 45 -1.26 21.15 10.28
C LEU A 45 -1.73 21.74 8.96
N LEU A 46 -1.01 22.74 8.44
CA LEU A 46 -1.41 23.41 7.21
C LEU A 46 -1.37 22.44 6.01
N ALA A 47 -0.34 21.59 5.91
CA ALA A 47 -0.29 20.56 4.88
C ALA A 47 -1.46 19.56 4.98
N THR A 48 -1.88 19.22 6.22
CA THR A 48 -3.04 18.36 6.46
C THR A 48 -4.30 18.99 5.89
N PHE A 49 -4.61 20.24 6.24
CA PHE A 49 -5.80 20.94 5.75
C PHE A 49 -5.77 21.13 4.23
N LEU A 50 -4.62 21.47 3.65
CA LEU A 50 -4.47 21.63 2.20
C LEU A 50 -4.58 20.31 1.43
N THR A 51 -4.34 19.17 2.07
CA THR A 51 -4.48 17.85 1.44
C THR A 51 -5.94 17.38 1.39
N ILE A 52 -6.84 17.90 2.25
CA ILE A 52 -8.25 17.48 2.28
C ILE A 52 -8.95 17.66 0.93
N PRO A 53 -8.88 18.82 0.24
CA PRO A 53 -9.45 18.98 -1.09
C PRO A 53 -8.91 17.96 -2.11
N TRP A 54 -7.63 17.62 -2.02
CA TRP A 54 -6.99 16.65 -2.91
C TRP A 54 -7.53 15.22 -2.71
N LEU A 55 -7.96 14.83 -1.50
CA LEU A 55 -8.57 13.51 -1.23
C LEU A 55 -9.82 13.24 -2.09
N PHE A 56 -10.54 14.28 -2.51
CA PHE A 56 -11.71 14.11 -3.39
C PHE A 56 -11.32 13.58 -4.77
N LEU A 57 -10.09 13.80 -5.24
CA LEU A 57 -9.60 13.21 -6.50
C LEU A 57 -9.51 11.68 -6.41
N ILE A 58 -9.05 11.15 -5.26
CA ILE A 58 -9.01 9.70 -5.01
C ILE A 58 -10.43 9.11 -5.12
N LEU A 59 -11.40 9.72 -4.45
CA LEU A 59 -12.80 9.28 -4.47
C LEU A 59 -13.41 9.39 -5.87
N PHE A 60 -13.11 10.47 -6.59
CA PHE A 60 -13.57 10.69 -7.95
C PHE A 60 -13.08 9.57 -8.88
N ILE A 61 -11.79 9.24 -8.84
CA ILE A 61 -11.19 8.16 -9.62
C ILE A 61 -11.79 6.80 -9.22
N GLN A 62 -11.94 6.53 -7.93
CA GLN A 62 -12.53 5.28 -7.44
C GLN A 62 -13.97 5.09 -7.93
N ASN A 63 -14.77 6.15 -7.88
CA ASN A 63 -16.16 6.11 -8.34
C ASN A 63 -16.25 5.89 -9.85
N LYS A 64 -15.40 6.57 -10.64
CA LYS A 64 -15.36 6.43 -12.10
C LYS A 64 -14.81 5.08 -12.56
N SER A 65 -13.87 4.51 -11.81
CA SER A 65 -13.31 3.18 -12.09
C SER A 65 -14.18 2.02 -11.56
N LYS A 66 -15.24 2.32 -10.79
CA LYS A 66 -16.15 1.33 -10.20
C LYS A 66 -15.41 0.24 -9.39
N ASN A 67 -14.32 0.60 -8.72
CA ASN A 67 -13.39 -0.30 -8.00
C ASN A 67 -12.74 -1.41 -8.85
N GLN A 68 -12.69 -1.26 -10.17
CA GLN A 68 -11.89 -2.15 -11.00
C GLN A 68 -10.40 -1.89 -10.80
N SER A 69 -9.56 -2.88 -11.11
CA SER A 69 -8.11 -2.65 -11.18
C SER A 69 -7.82 -1.51 -12.15
N ILE A 70 -6.96 -0.58 -11.72
CA ILE A 70 -6.59 0.62 -12.49
C ILE A 70 -6.04 0.27 -13.86
N LYS A 71 -5.32 -0.84 -13.98
CA LYS A 71 -4.83 -1.31 -15.27
C LYS A 71 -5.96 -1.66 -16.24
N THR A 72 -6.98 -2.37 -15.77
CA THR A 72 -8.15 -2.73 -16.59
C THR A 72 -8.93 -1.48 -16.96
N TRP A 73 -9.14 -0.58 -16.00
CA TRP A 73 -9.88 0.66 -16.21
C TRP A 73 -9.17 1.59 -17.20
N LEU A 74 -7.88 1.88 -17.02
CA LEU A 74 -7.09 2.70 -17.95
C LEU A 74 -7.08 2.09 -19.35
N LYS A 75 -6.91 0.76 -19.46
CA LYS A 75 -6.92 0.08 -20.76
C LYS A 75 -8.24 0.26 -21.51
N SER A 76 -9.36 0.35 -20.80
CA SER A 76 -10.68 0.62 -21.38
C SER A 76 -10.85 2.07 -21.85
N LYS A 77 -10.15 3.03 -21.24
CA LYS A 77 -10.25 4.45 -21.56
C LYS A 77 -9.29 4.87 -22.68
N ILE A 78 -8.00 4.58 -22.50
CA ILE A 78 -6.91 5.11 -23.33
C ILE A 78 -6.19 4.03 -24.17
N GLY A 79 -6.60 2.77 -24.05
CA GLY A 79 -6.01 1.65 -24.77
C GLY A 79 -4.74 1.09 -24.13
N LYS A 80 -4.24 -0.01 -24.70
CA LYS A 80 -3.18 -0.84 -24.10
C LYS A 80 -1.82 -0.12 -24.02
N VAL A 81 -1.41 0.57 -25.08
CA VAL A 81 -0.06 1.17 -25.18
C VAL A 81 0.11 2.30 -24.16
N ALA A 82 -0.77 3.30 -24.18
CA ALA A 82 -0.71 4.42 -23.25
C ALA A 82 -0.84 3.97 -21.78
N THR A 83 -1.72 3.01 -21.50
CA THR A 83 -1.85 2.41 -20.15
C THR A 83 -0.54 1.79 -19.68
N ASN A 84 0.12 1.01 -20.54
CA ASN A 84 1.37 0.37 -20.16
C ASN A 84 2.49 1.39 -19.90
N ILE A 85 2.62 2.43 -20.71
CA ILE A 85 3.61 3.50 -20.50
C ILE A 85 3.43 4.13 -19.12
N ILE A 86 2.21 4.58 -18.81
CA ILE A 86 1.89 5.21 -17.52
C ILE A 86 2.20 4.26 -16.36
N LEU A 87 1.77 3.00 -16.45
CA LEU A 87 1.96 2.02 -15.40
C LEU A 87 3.43 1.62 -15.20
N TYR A 88 4.23 1.55 -16.28
CA TYR A 88 5.67 1.32 -16.15
C TYR A 88 6.37 2.50 -15.48
N CYS A 89 6.00 3.75 -15.79
CA CYS A 89 6.50 4.92 -15.07
C CYS A 89 6.19 4.84 -13.56
N VAL A 90 4.96 4.41 -13.21
CA VAL A 90 4.57 4.19 -11.80
C VAL A 90 5.43 3.10 -11.15
N VAL A 91 5.65 1.97 -11.82
CA VAL A 91 6.50 0.89 -11.27
C VAL A 91 7.93 1.36 -11.03
N ILE A 92 8.53 2.08 -11.97
CA ILE A 92 9.89 2.62 -11.82
C ILE A 92 9.95 3.58 -10.62
N PHE A 93 8.97 4.47 -10.49
CA PHE A 93 8.92 5.42 -9.38
C PHE A 93 8.76 4.71 -8.02
N ILE A 94 7.86 3.73 -7.94
CA ILE A 94 7.66 2.90 -6.74
C ILE A 94 8.94 2.12 -6.37
N TYR A 95 9.67 1.59 -7.35
CA TYR A 95 10.96 0.94 -7.10
C TYR A 95 11.99 1.91 -6.54
N LEU A 96 12.05 3.13 -7.08
CA LEU A 96 12.95 4.16 -6.58
C LEU A 96 12.63 4.55 -5.14
N MET A 97 11.35 4.76 -4.80
CA MET A 97 10.90 5.01 -3.43
C MET A 97 11.28 3.88 -2.47
N ALA A 98 11.08 2.63 -2.90
CA ALA A 98 11.43 1.45 -2.12
C ALA A 98 12.95 1.34 -1.90
N ALA A 99 13.76 1.61 -2.93
CA ALA A 99 15.22 1.60 -2.84
C ALA A 99 15.75 2.71 -1.91
N PHE A 100 15.18 3.91 -1.96
CA PHE A 100 15.54 5.00 -1.04
C PHE A 100 15.20 4.67 0.41
N THR A 101 13.99 4.15 0.67
CA THR A 101 13.60 3.69 2.01
C THR A 101 14.57 2.62 2.53
N LEU A 102 14.96 1.69 1.65
CA LEU A 102 15.86 0.61 2.03
C LEU A 102 17.29 1.10 2.30
N ARG A 103 17.81 2.01 1.47
CA ARG A 103 19.11 2.65 1.68
C ARG A 103 19.13 3.46 2.97
N GLU A 104 18.08 4.23 3.27
CA GLU A 104 17.94 4.99 4.53
C GLU A 104 18.03 4.05 5.74
N THR A 105 17.30 2.93 5.70
CA THR A 105 17.27 1.95 6.79
C THR A 105 18.63 1.29 6.99
N ILE A 106 19.30 0.89 5.91
CA ILE A 106 20.61 0.22 5.98
C ILE A 106 21.69 1.20 6.44
N LEU A 107 21.61 2.44 5.99
CA LEU A 107 22.51 3.50 6.43
C LEU A 107 22.40 3.71 7.93
N TRP A 108 21.18 3.85 8.45
CA TRP A 108 20.91 3.98 9.88
C TRP A 108 21.41 2.77 10.70
N ILE A 109 21.01 1.55 10.35
CA ILE A 109 21.41 0.37 11.13
C ILE A 109 22.93 0.15 11.11
N SER A 110 23.60 0.46 10.00
CA SER A 110 25.06 0.38 9.89
C SER A 110 25.78 1.48 10.65
N SER A 111 25.18 2.66 10.84
CA SER A 111 25.78 3.71 11.65
C SER A 111 25.59 3.51 13.16
N THR A 112 24.53 2.81 13.55
CA THR A 112 24.09 2.78 14.96
C THR A 112 24.29 1.42 15.63
N PHE A 113 24.02 0.30 14.95
CA PHE A 113 23.98 -1.03 15.59
C PHE A 113 24.94 -2.05 14.98
N LEU A 114 25.12 -2.03 13.67
CA LEU A 114 25.90 -3.03 12.93
C LEU A 114 27.05 -2.41 12.12
N PRO A 115 27.97 -1.63 12.73
CA PRO A 115 29.02 -0.89 12.02
C PRO A 115 30.03 -1.78 11.30
N TYR A 116 30.26 -2.98 11.81
CA TYR A 116 31.20 -3.94 11.23
C TYR A 116 30.57 -4.89 10.19
N THR A 117 29.24 -4.82 10.00
CA THR A 117 28.55 -5.70 9.04
C THR A 117 28.56 -5.08 7.63
N PRO A 118 28.98 -5.81 6.58
CA PRO A 118 28.95 -5.29 5.23
C PRO A 118 27.54 -4.85 4.80
N LYS A 119 27.40 -3.59 4.38
CA LYS A 119 26.11 -3.00 3.95
C LYS A 119 25.41 -3.84 2.85
N ILE A 120 26.17 -4.50 1.98
CA ILE A 120 25.65 -5.37 0.91
C ILE A 120 24.97 -6.63 1.44
N LEU A 121 25.45 -7.20 2.55
CA LEU A 121 24.85 -8.38 3.19
C LEU A 121 23.51 -8.00 3.81
N LEU A 122 23.47 -6.86 4.51
CA LEU A 122 22.24 -6.29 5.05
C LEU A 122 21.21 -6.05 3.95
N LEU A 123 21.64 -5.46 2.83
CA LEU A 123 20.80 -5.24 1.65
C LEU A 123 20.22 -6.55 1.10
N ALA A 124 21.05 -7.56 0.89
CA ALA A 124 20.62 -8.84 0.34
C ALA A 124 19.59 -9.55 1.23
N VAL A 125 19.83 -9.57 2.55
CA VAL A 125 18.89 -10.14 3.53
C VAL A 125 17.56 -9.39 3.51
N TYR A 126 17.60 -8.06 3.52
CA TYR A 126 16.38 -7.25 3.57
C TYR A 126 15.55 -7.36 2.29
N ILE A 127 16.19 -7.31 1.12
CA ILE A 127 15.51 -7.48 -0.17
C ILE A 127 14.82 -8.85 -0.18
N THR A 128 15.52 -9.91 0.26
CA THR A 128 14.97 -11.27 0.30
C THR A 128 13.72 -11.32 1.16
N LEU A 129 13.77 -10.81 2.39
CA LEU A 129 12.62 -10.75 3.28
C LEU A 129 11.45 -9.98 2.63
N CYS A 130 11.73 -8.80 2.08
CA CYS A 130 10.69 -7.96 1.51
C CYS A 130 9.99 -8.61 0.32
N VAL A 131 10.76 -9.24 -0.55
CA VAL A 131 10.28 -10.00 -1.72
C VAL A 131 9.45 -11.20 -1.29
N LEU A 132 9.85 -11.93 -0.24
CA LEU A 132 9.09 -13.08 0.24
C LEU A 132 7.68 -12.68 0.63
N LEU A 133 7.51 -11.56 1.34
CA LEU A 133 6.19 -11.02 1.67
C LEU A 133 5.45 -10.48 0.44
N ALA A 134 6.12 -9.72 -0.43
CA ALA A 134 5.53 -9.21 -1.67
C ALA A 134 5.05 -10.34 -2.61
N SER A 135 5.64 -11.53 -2.49
CA SER A 135 5.27 -12.73 -3.25
C SER A 135 4.06 -13.48 -2.68
N THR A 136 3.46 -12.99 -1.60
CA THR A 136 2.25 -13.56 -0.98
C THR A 136 0.98 -12.88 -1.50
N ASN A 137 -0.12 -12.96 -0.74
CA ASN A 137 -1.40 -12.36 -1.08
C ASN A 137 -1.73 -11.21 -0.11
N MET A 138 -2.75 -10.42 -0.46
CA MET A 138 -3.15 -9.27 0.36
C MET A 138 -3.60 -9.63 1.78
N GLN A 139 -4.11 -10.84 2.01
CA GLN A 139 -4.50 -11.29 3.37
C GLN A 139 -3.28 -11.52 4.25
N THR A 140 -2.24 -12.16 3.73
CA THR A 140 -0.98 -12.33 4.45
C THR A 140 -0.39 -10.98 4.84
N PHE A 141 -0.39 -10.00 3.92
CA PHE A 141 0.05 -8.63 4.20
C PHE A 141 -0.65 -8.02 5.41
N VAL A 142 -1.98 -8.05 5.44
CA VAL A 142 -2.72 -7.39 6.52
C VAL A 142 -2.58 -8.12 7.86
N ILE A 143 -2.44 -9.45 7.86
CA ILE A 143 -2.19 -10.23 9.08
C ILE A 143 -0.83 -9.86 9.67
N VAL A 144 0.23 -9.95 8.85
CA VAL A 144 1.60 -9.61 9.28
C VAL A 144 1.66 -8.15 9.74
N ASN A 145 1.08 -7.22 8.97
CA ASN A 145 1.02 -5.82 9.33
C ASN A 145 0.30 -5.58 10.65
N THR A 146 -0.85 -6.22 10.89
CA THR A 146 -1.63 -6.01 12.12
C THR A 146 -0.85 -6.49 13.34
N PHE A 147 -0.21 -7.67 13.25
CA PHE A 147 0.60 -8.21 14.32
C PHE A 147 1.78 -7.29 14.66
N VAL A 148 2.48 -6.83 13.63
CA VAL A 148 3.65 -5.96 13.77
C VAL A 148 3.26 -4.57 14.29
N LEU A 149 2.21 -3.97 13.72
CA LEU A 149 1.73 -2.63 14.09
C LEU A 149 1.32 -2.56 15.57
N MET A 150 0.78 -3.65 16.13
CA MET A 150 0.41 -3.70 17.54
C MET A 150 1.58 -3.28 18.44
N PHE A 151 2.76 -3.87 18.24
CA PHE A 151 3.95 -3.53 19.02
C PHE A 151 4.51 -2.16 18.65
N VAL A 152 4.45 -1.77 17.37
CA VAL A 152 4.87 -0.43 16.94
C VAL A 152 4.08 0.67 17.67
N VAL A 153 2.76 0.49 17.80
CA VAL A 153 1.89 1.45 18.49
C VAL A 153 2.16 1.44 19.99
N VAL A 154 2.27 0.28 20.61
CA VAL A 154 2.57 0.16 22.06
C VAL A 154 3.91 0.84 22.38
N PHE A 155 4.95 0.57 21.61
CA PHE A 155 6.27 1.17 21.81
C PHE A 155 6.29 2.67 21.51
N GLY A 156 5.54 3.14 20.51
CA GLY A 156 5.40 4.57 20.23
C GLY A 156 4.76 5.35 21.39
N PHE A 157 3.68 4.83 21.97
CA PHE A 157 3.09 5.46 23.16
C PHE A 157 3.96 5.32 24.40
N TYR A 158 4.71 4.23 24.51
CA TYR A 158 5.66 4.02 25.60
C TYR A 158 6.74 5.10 25.62
N VAL A 159 7.49 5.32 24.52
CA VAL A 159 8.52 6.38 24.44
C VAL A 159 7.91 7.77 24.70
N ALA A 160 6.75 8.05 24.10
CA ALA A 160 6.09 9.34 24.26
C ALA A 160 5.69 9.62 25.73
N THR A 161 5.34 8.58 26.49
CA THR A 161 4.92 8.67 27.90
C THR A 161 6.10 8.73 28.84
N VAL A 162 7.11 7.88 28.66
CA VAL A 162 8.31 7.87 29.53
C VAL A 162 9.06 9.19 29.41
N ASN A 163 9.16 9.74 28.20
CA ASN A 163 9.84 11.02 27.98
C ASN A 163 9.06 12.23 28.52
N LEU A 164 7.82 12.10 29.04
CA LEU A 164 7.13 13.22 29.68
C LEU A 164 7.97 13.88 30.78
N GLN A 165 8.87 13.13 31.42
CA GLN A 165 9.79 13.63 32.44
C GLN A 165 10.86 14.61 31.92
N VAL A 166 11.16 14.60 30.62
CA VAL A 166 12.18 15.46 29.98
C VAL A 166 11.59 16.50 29.02
N LYS A 167 10.27 16.50 28.80
CA LYS A 167 9.59 17.40 27.86
C LYS A 167 9.37 18.80 28.45
N ASP A 168 9.99 19.81 27.85
CA ASP A 168 9.69 21.22 28.10
C ASP A 168 8.84 21.82 26.98
N TYR A 169 7.53 21.90 27.21
CA TYR A 169 6.57 22.51 26.29
C TYR A 169 6.76 24.01 26.10
N GLY A 170 7.56 24.67 26.94
CA GLY A 170 7.98 26.06 26.75
C GLY A 170 8.76 26.26 25.46
N LEU A 171 9.47 25.24 24.97
CA LEU A 171 10.32 25.28 23.77
C LEU A 171 9.55 25.44 22.45
N ILE A 172 8.23 25.26 22.47
CA ILE A 172 7.34 25.55 21.31
C ILE A 172 7.11 27.06 21.18
N ARG A 173 7.44 27.88 22.18
CA ARG A 173 7.30 29.34 22.14
C ARG A 173 8.65 30.04 21.95
N PRO A 174 8.65 31.28 21.43
CA PRO A 174 7.52 31.98 20.78
C PRO A 174 7.12 31.33 19.45
N PHE A 175 5.83 31.45 19.11
CA PHE A 175 5.30 30.98 17.83
C PHE A 175 5.66 31.95 16.70
N PHE A 176 6.04 31.40 15.54
CA PHE A 176 6.33 32.16 14.32
C PHE A 176 7.44 33.21 14.49
N GLU A 177 8.51 32.86 15.20
CA GLU A 177 9.65 33.76 15.44
C GLU A 177 10.24 34.30 14.12
N HIS A 178 10.28 33.46 13.09
CA HIS A 178 10.77 33.80 11.75
C HIS A 178 9.64 34.06 10.75
N GLY A 179 8.43 34.34 11.24
CA GLY A 179 7.23 34.55 10.45
C GLY A 179 6.69 33.28 9.79
N PHE A 180 5.70 33.44 8.90
CA PHE A 180 5.01 32.32 8.25
C PHE A 180 5.73 31.77 7.01
N GLY A 181 6.76 32.47 6.52
CA GLY A 181 7.50 32.10 5.31
C GLY A 181 8.13 30.70 5.37
N PRO A 182 8.89 30.35 6.42
CA PRO A 182 9.45 29.01 6.58
C PRO A 182 8.39 27.91 6.63
N VAL A 183 7.27 28.16 7.31
CA VAL A 183 6.13 27.23 7.41
C VAL A 183 5.58 26.88 6.03
N LEU A 184 5.40 27.88 5.17
CA LEU A 184 4.92 27.68 3.79
C LEU A 184 5.90 26.89 2.93
N ARG A 185 7.21 27.14 3.05
CA ARG A 185 8.24 26.39 2.32
C ARG A 185 8.32 24.94 2.81
N GLY A 186 8.12 24.72 4.10
CA GLY A 186 8.13 23.40 4.72
C GLY A 186 6.91 22.52 4.45
N LEU A 187 5.85 23.05 3.81
CA LEU A 187 4.60 22.30 3.56
C LEU A 187 4.81 21.03 2.74
N VAL A 188 5.76 21.08 1.80
CA VAL A 188 5.99 19.98 0.86
C VAL A 188 6.43 18.71 1.56
N TYR A 189 7.14 18.81 2.69
CA TYR A 189 7.67 17.66 3.41
C TYR A 189 6.56 16.76 3.99
N PRO A 190 5.66 17.22 4.90
CA PRO A 190 4.53 16.42 5.35
C PRO A 190 3.55 16.08 4.20
N ALA A 191 3.33 17.00 3.26
CA ALA A 191 2.47 16.74 2.11
C ALA A 191 2.99 15.58 1.24
N SER A 192 4.31 15.42 1.11
CA SER A 192 4.93 14.30 0.39
C SER A 192 4.62 12.93 1.00
N GLY A 193 4.31 12.89 2.29
CA GLY A 193 3.84 11.69 2.97
C GLY A 193 2.36 11.46 2.75
N PHE A 194 1.54 12.50 2.97
CA PHE A 194 0.08 12.41 2.82
C PHE A 194 -0.36 12.07 1.39
N ILE A 195 0.35 12.54 0.37
CA ILE A 195 0.05 12.25 -1.03
C ILE A 195 0.13 10.73 -1.35
N GLU A 196 0.87 9.95 -0.55
CA GLU A 196 1.01 8.50 -0.78
C GLU A 196 -0.30 7.75 -0.52
N LEU A 197 -1.31 8.39 0.08
CA LEU A 197 -2.69 7.89 0.10
C LEU A 197 -3.22 7.62 -1.33
N PHE A 198 -2.64 8.24 -2.36
CA PHE A 198 -2.95 7.93 -3.76
C PHE A 198 -2.68 6.46 -4.12
N LEU A 199 -1.74 5.79 -3.45
CA LEU A 199 -1.44 4.39 -3.69
C LEU A 199 -2.64 3.46 -3.40
N LEU A 200 -3.60 3.90 -2.58
CA LEU A 200 -4.87 3.19 -2.36
C LEU A 200 -5.65 2.97 -3.66
N VAL A 201 -5.51 3.87 -4.63
CA VAL A 201 -6.14 3.76 -5.95
C VAL A 201 -5.68 2.50 -6.68
N PHE A 202 -4.42 2.09 -6.52
CA PHE A 202 -3.87 0.88 -7.16
C PHE A 202 -4.32 -0.43 -6.51
N ILE A 203 -4.76 -0.39 -5.25
CA ILE A 203 -5.21 -1.57 -4.50
C ILE A 203 -6.72 -1.59 -4.24
N GLN A 204 -7.48 -0.68 -4.85
CA GLN A 204 -8.91 -0.51 -4.56
C GLN A 204 -9.76 -1.76 -4.84
N GLN A 205 -9.34 -2.60 -5.79
CA GLN A 205 -9.99 -3.88 -6.11
C GLN A 205 -9.94 -4.91 -4.97
N HIS A 206 -9.05 -4.70 -3.99
CA HIS A 206 -8.91 -5.57 -2.83
C HIS A 206 -9.84 -5.17 -1.68
N PHE A 207 -10.52 -4.02 -1.73
CA PHE A 207 -11.37 -3.59 -0.63
C PHE A 207 -12.70 -4.33 -0.61
N LYS A 208 -13.11 -4.82 0.57
CA LYS A 208 -14.45 -5.38 0.79
C LYS A 208 -15.56 -4.32 0.58
N THR A 209 -15.27 -3.09 0.97
CA THR A 209 -16.20 -1.96 0.96
C THR A 209 -15.61 -0.78 0.22
N LYS A 210 -16.43 0.00 -0.48
CA LYS A 210 -15.98 1.23 -1.14
C LYS A 210 -15.43 2.23 -0.11
N LEU A 211 -14.37 2.96 -0.47
CA LEU A 211 -13.91 4.05 0.38
C LEU A 211 -14.92 5.19 0.30
N LYS A 212 -15.02 5.92 1.39
CA LYS A 212 -15.84 7.11 1.53
C LYS A 212 -14.92 8.23 2.03
N TRP A 213 -15.35 9.47 1.86
CA TRP A 213 -14.53 10.63 2.18
C TRP A 213 -14.02 10.63 3.62
N TYR A 214 -14.88 10.29 4.59
CA TYR A 214 -14.50 10.28 6.00
C TYR A 214 -13.46 9.21 6.32
N HIS A 215 -13.40 8.09 5.59
CA HIS A 215 -12.35 7.08 5.76
C HIS A 215 -10.97 7.66 5.39
N LEU A 216 -10.88 8.41 4.29
CA LEU A 216 -9.64 9.05 3.85
C LEU A 216 -9.24 10.18 4.80
N VAL A 217 -10.20 10.96 5.28
CA VAL A 217 -9.96 12.01 6.27
C VAL A 217 -9.44 11.42 7.58
N ILE A 218 -10.04 10.33 8.09
CA ILE A 218 -9.54 9.62 9.27
C ILE A 218 -8.09 9.15 9.06
N MET A 219 -7.78 8.52 7.91
CA MET A 219 -6.41 8.11 7.60
C MET A 219 -5.45 9.31 7.58
N LEU A 220 -5.85 10.42 6.99
CA LEU A 220 -5.05 11.65 6.94
C LEU A 220 -4.79 12.22 8.35
N PHE A 221 -5.79 12.27 9.23
CA PHE A 221 -5.61 12.72 10.62
C PHE A 221 -4.73 11.77 11.44
N ILE A 222 -4.81 10.46 11.20
CA ILE A 222 -3.89 9.50 11.83
C ILE A 222 -2.45 9.76 11.37
N LEU A 223 -2.23 9.98 10.07
CA LEU A 223 -0.91 10.31 9.53
C LEU A 223 -0.39 11.67 10.05
N MET A 224 -1.27 12.65 10.20
CA MET A 224 -0.94 13.93 10.85
C MET A 224 -0.45 13.68 12.28
N GLY A 225 -1.15 12.88 13.08
CA GLY A 225 -0.74 12.53 14.44
C GLY A 225 0.60 11.80 14.48
N LEU A 226 0.83 10.85 13.57
CA LEU A 226 2.09 10.11 13.46
C LEU A 226 3.28 10.99 13.06
N THR A 227 3.06 12.08 12.34
CA THR A 227 4.12 13.07 12.05
C THR A 227 4.28 14.07 13.18
N MET A 228 3.17 14.61 13.69
CA MET A 228 3.16 15.67 14.69
C MET A 228 3.71 15.21 16.03
N GLY A 229 3.42 13.96 16.45
CA GLY A 229 3.88 13.38 17.71
C GLY A 229 5.39 13.47 17.92
N PRO A 230 6.21 12.76 17.11
CA PRO A 230 7.66 12.81 17.24
C PRO A 230 8.23 14.18 16.82
N LEU A 231 7.63 14.90 15.87
CA LEU A 231 8.11 16.25 15.53
C LEU A 231 8.03 17.20 16.74
N LEU A 232 6.91 17.19 17.46
CA LEU A 232 6.78 17.96 18.70
C LEU A 232 7.66 17.38 19.80
N GLY A 233 7.78 16.05 19.89
CA GLY A 233 8.70 15.34 20.79
C GLY A 233 10.12 15.87 20.66
N ALA A 234 10.69 15.81 19.45
CA ALA A 234 12.01 16.34 19.18
C ALA A 234 12.18 17.82 19.57
N ILE A 235 11.20 18.68 19.29
CA ILE A 235 11.27 20.11 19.65
C ILE A 235 11.23 20.32 21.17
N VAL A 236 10.36 19.61 21.89
CA VAL A 236 10.18 19.82 23.34
C VAL A 236 11.16 19.02 24.21
N GLU A 237 11.83 18.03 23.64
CA GLU A 237 12.87 17.26 24.33
C GLU A 237 14.27 17.87 24.10
N PHE A 238 14.57 18.36 22.89
CA PHE A 238 15.92 18.84 22.55
C PHE A 238 15.99 20.34 22.28
N GLY A 239 14.86 21.00 22.02
CA GLY A 239 14.82 22.35 21.49
C GLY A 239 14.98 22.40 19.97
N PRO A 240 14.50 23.47 19.31
CA PRO A 240 14.41 23.54 17.85
C PRO A 240 15.76 23.54 17.13
N GLU A 241 16.81 24.09 17.74
CA GLU A 241 18.14 24.18 17.12
C GLU A 241 18.91 22.85 17.22
N GLU A 242 18.83 22.16 18.35
CA GLU A 242 19.51 20.86 18.51
C GLU A 242 18.75 19.76 17.75
N ALA A 243 17.41 19.75 17.80
CA ALA A 243 16.60 18.83 17.00
C ALA A 243 16.89 18.93 15.49
N ALA A 244 17.15 20.14 14.97
CA ALA A 244 17.48 20.36 13.56
C ALA A 244 18.86 19.80 13.15
N LYS A 245 19.77 19.58 14.10
CA LYS A 245 21.11 19.00 13.83
C LYS A 245 21.10 17.47 13.88
N GLN A 246 20.06 16.87 14.46
CA GLN A 246 19.97 15.43 14.61
C GLN A 246 19.68 14.78 13.26
N ARG A 247 20.47 13.75 12.94
CA ARG A 247 20.28 12.97 11.71
C ARG A 247 18.97 12.17 11.75
N TYR A 248 18.61 11.66 12.93
CA TYR A 248 17.44 10.82 13.14
C TYR A 248 16.71 11.24 14.43
N PRO A 249 15.97 12.36 14.43
CA PRO A 249 15.36 12.92 15.65
C PRO A 249 14.47 11.93 16.40
N ALA A 250 13.64 11.17 15.68
CA ALA A 250 12.79 10.13 16.27
C ALA A 250 13.57 8.99 16.95
N PHE A 251 14.82 8.73 16.54
CA PHE A 251 15.71 7.78 17.21
C PHE A 251 16.34 8.40 18.47
N GLU A 252 16.69 9.69 18.44
CA GLU A 252 17.25 10.38 19.60
C GLU A 252 16.23 10.45 20.76
N GLU A 253 14.92 10.59 20.47
CA GLU A 253 13.87 10.48 21.49
C GLU A 253 13.94 9.14 22.24
N TRP A 254 14.28 8.04 21.55
CA TRP A 254 14.46 6.74 22.18
C TRP A 254 15.72 6.66 23.05
N ALA A 255 16.77 7.41 22.71
CA ALA A 255 17.99 7.46 23.50
C ALA A 255 17.79 8.15 24.86
N LEU A 256 16.75 8.98 25.00
CA LEU A 256 16.37 9.60 26.28
C LEU A 256 15.59 8.67 27.23
N VAL A 257 15.04 7.56 26.72
CA VAL A 257 14.17 6.68 27.50
C VAL A 257 14.96 6.02 28.62
N SER A 258 14.59 6.39 29.85
CA SER A 258 15.13 5.82 31.08
C SER A 258 14.03 5.61 32.13
N ILE A 259 14.04 4.47 32.82
CA ILE A 259 13.15 4.20 33.97
C ILE A 259 13.98 4.13 35.25
N GLY A 260 13.80 5.13 36.11
CA GLY A 260 14.51 5.23 37.37
C GLY A 260 16.02 5.35 37.15
N ARG A 261 16.82 4.61 37.93
CA ARG A 261 18.29 4.60 37.85
C ARG A 261 18.86 3.29 37.30
N PHE A 262 18.01 2.37 36.86
CA PHE A 262 18.41 0.98 36.62
C PHE A 262 18.11 0.49 35.20
N ILE A 263 17.16 1.11 34.50
CA ILE A 263 16.84 0.76 33.12
C ILE A 263 17.19 1.97 32.25
N GLU A 264 18.40 1.95 31.73
CA GLU A 264 18.93 2.90 30.75
C GLU A 264 19.13 2.13 29.43
N GLN A 265 19.12 2.82 28.29
CA GLN A 265 19.39 2.23 26.97
C GLN A 265 18.28 1.30 26.42
N MET A 266 17.06 1.85 26.31
CA MET A 266 15.92 1.18 25.65
C MET A 266 15.79 1.51 24.16
N ASP A 267 16.80 2.16 23.60
CA ASP A 267 16.88 2.58 22.20
C ASP A 267 16.86 1.40 21.22
N PHE A 268 17.24 0.19 21.65
CA PHE A 268 17.11 -1.02 20.83
C PHE A 268 15.66 -1.34 20.42
N LEU A 269 14.64 -0.86 21.16
CA LEU A 269 13.24 -1.05 20.78
C LEU A 269 12.87 -0.24 19.52
N SER A 270 13.59 0.85 19.23
CA SER A 270 13.42 1.60 17.99
C SER A 270 13.81 0.78 16.75
N ILE A 271 14.73 -0.19 16.88
CA ILE A 271 15.09 -1.16 15.84
C ILE A 271 13.87 -1.93 15.38
N TYR A 272 13.06 -2.41 16.32
CA TYR A 272 11.84 -3.11 15.97
C TYR A 272 10.93 -2.22 15.12
N GLN A 273 10.67 -0.99 15.56
CA GLN A 273 9.75 -0.08 14.87
C GLN A 273 10.22 0.30 13.47
N TRP A 274 11.50 0.64 13.33
CA TRP A 274 12.03 1.06 12.04
C TRP A 274 12.14 -0.11 11.07
N LEU A 275 12.71 -1.23 11.50
CA LEU A 275 12.86 -2.39 10.62
C LEU A 275 11.49 -2.89 10.16
N THR A 276 10.54 -3.01 11.08
CA THR A 276 9.21 -3.47 10.71
C THR A 276 8.46 -2.47 9.81
N GLY A 277 8.60 -1.17 10.07
CA GLY A 277 8.10 -0.11 9.19
C GLY A 277 8.65 -0.24 7.78
N THR A 278 9.97 -0.39 7.63
CA THR A 278 10.65 -0.52 6.33
C THR A 278 10.24 -1.80 5.64
N TYR A 279 10.15 -2.89 6.39
CA TYR A 279 9.74 -4.19 5.87
C TYR A 279 8.35 -4.14 5.25
N ILE A 280 7.35 -3.65 5.99
CA ILE A 280 5.99 -3.48 5.45
C ILE A 280 5.99 -2.50 4.28
N ARG A 281 6.70 -1.38 4.40
CA ARG A 281 6.71 -0.34 3.37
C ARG A 281 7.27 -0.81 2.04
N VAL A 282 8.48 -1.38 2.06
CA VAL A 282 9.17 -1.88 0.86
C VAL A 282 8.39 -3.06 0.28
N SER A 283 7.96 -4.02 1.10
CA SER A 283 7.13 -5.13 0.63
C SER A 283 5.84 -4.67 -0.03
N PHE A 284 5.15 -3.70 0.54
CA PHE A 284 3.87 -3.22 0.01
C PHE A 284 4.05 -2.47 -1.31
N LEU A 285 5.08 -1.62 -1.43
CA LEU A 285 5.45 -1.00 -2.69
C LEU A 285 5.75 -2.04 -3.79
N LEU A 286 6.53 -3.08 -3.45
CA LEU A 286 6.80 -4.19 -4.36
C LEU A 286 5.54 -5.00 -4.71
N PHE A 287 4.61 -5.16 -3.77
CA PHE A 287 3.32 -5.81 -4.03
C PHE A 287 2.46 -5.01 -5.02
N ILE A 288 2.38 -3.68 -4.87
CA ILE A 288 1.68 -2.81 -5.83
C ILE A 288 2.32 -2.93 -7.22
N ALA A 289 3.64 -2.93 -7.30
CA ALA A 289 4.35 -3.15 -8.56
C ALA A 289 4.03 -4.52 -9.17
N ALA A 290 4.01 -5.58 -8.36
CA ALA A 290 3.63 -6.92 -8.79
C ALA A 290 2.18 -6.95 -9.33
N ASP A 291 1.25 -6.26 -8.68
CA ASP A 291 -0.14 -6.19 -9.11
C ASP A 291 -0.30 -5.43 -10.44
N ILE A 292 0.37 -4.28 -10.58
CA ILE A 292 0.43 -3.52 -11.83
C ILE A 292 1.00 -4.37 -12.97
N LEU A 293 2.01 -5.20 -12.71
CA LEU A 293 2.63 -6.08 -13.71
C LEU A 293 1.84 -7.39 -13.96
N ASN A 294 0.76 -7.66 -13.20
CA ASN A 294 0.03 -8.94 -13.18
C ASN A 294 0.91 -10.13 -12.77
N PHE A 295 1.81 -9.94 -11.81
CA PHE A 295 2.70 -10.96 -11.25
C PHE A 295 2.23 -11.47 -9.88
N THR A 296 1.23 -10.85 -9.25
CA THR A 296 0.66 -11.25 -7.96
C THR A 296 0.35 -12.75 -7.89
N GLY A 297 0.85 -13.43 -6.87
CA GLY A 297 0.69 -14.87 -6.67
C GLY A 297 1.54 -15.78 -7.58
N ASN A 298 2.29 -15.22 -8.54
CA ASN A 298 3.21 -15.98 -9.39
C ASN A 298 4.67 -15.74 -8.95
N ARG A 299 5.11 -16.52 -7.97
CA ARG A 299 6.47 -16.43 -7.40
C ARG A 299 7.56 -16.48 -8.48
N LYS A 300 7.45 -17.37 -9.47
CA LYS A 300 8.45 -17.48 -10.55
C LYS A 300 8.59 -16.18 -11.34
N LYS A 301 7.47 -15.52 -11.68
CA LYS A 301 7.52 -14.22 -12.40
C LYS A 301 8.11 -13.10 -11.55
N ILE A 302 7.75 -13.06 -10.26
CA ILE A 302 8.32 -12.08 -9.33
C ILE A 302 9.84 -12.26 -9.26
N TRP A 303 10.30 -13.48 -8.99
CA TRP A 303 11.72 -13.76 -8.84
C TRP A 303 12.53 -13.53 -10.13
N ASN A 304 12.00 -13.92 -11.29
CA ASN A 304 12.76 -13.85 -12.54
C ASN A 304 12.69 -12.47 -13.22
N TYR A 305 11.59 -11.72 -13.09
CA TYR A 305 11.37 -10.47 -13.84
C TYR A 305 11.29 -9.22 -12.96
N MET A 306 10.87 -9.35 -11.70
CA MET A 306 10.63 -8.21 -10.81
C MET A 306 11.88 -7.87 -9.98
N ILE A 307 12.56 -8.89 -9.45
CA ILE A 307 13.71 -8.72 -8.55
C ILE A 307 14.95 -8.17 -9.26
N PRO A 308 15.40 -8.69 -10.42
CA PRO A 308 16.64 -8.20 -11.04
C PRO A 308 16.67 -6.68 -11.26
N PRO A 309 15.64 -6.02 -11.85
CA PRO A 309 15.65 -4.56 -11.98
C PRO A 309 15.58 -3.85 -10.63
N PHE A 310 14.88 -4.40 -9.64
CA PHE A 310 14.85 -3.82 -8.30
C PHE A 310 16.23 -3.86 -7.61
N VAL A 311 16.95 -4.97 -7.74
CA VAL A 311 18.33 -5.10 -7.23
C VAL A 311 19.26 -4.11 -7.93
N ILE A 312 19.17 -3.98 -9.26
CA ILE A 312 19.99 -3.01 -10.02
C ILE A 312 19.75 -1.58 -9.51
N ILE A 313 18.50 -1.17 -9.32
CA ILE A 313 18.18 0.17 -8.78
C ILE A 313 18.76 0.34 -7.38
N ASN A 314 18.64 -0.67 -6.51
CA ASN A 314 19.24 -0.61 -5.18
C ASN A 314 20.76 -0.47 -5.26
N LEU A 315 21.44 -1.22 -6.13
CA LEU A 315 22.91 -1.09 -6.30
C LEU A 315 23.31 0.31 -6.77
N VAL A 316 22.55 0.92 -7.69
CA VAL A 316 22.78 2.30 -8.15
C VAL A 316 22.60 3.30 -7.01
N VAL A 317 21.48 3.22 -6.27
CA VAL A 317 21.26 4.06 -5.09
C VAL A 317 22.33 3.82 -4.03
N PHE A 318 22.86 2.60 -3.93
CA PHE A 318 23.89 2.25 -2.98
C PHE A 318 25.28 2.80 -3.32
N MET A 319 25.52 3.14 -4.58
CA MET A 319 26.78 3.75 -5.00
C MET A 319 26.83 5.25 -4.68
N LEU A 320 25.71 5.87 -4.29
CA LEU A 320 25.68 7.25 -3.86
C LEU A 320 26.48 7.43 -2.56
N ASP A 321 27.20 8.53 -2.47
CA ASP A 321 27.82 8.97 -1.22
C ASP A 321 26.76 9.23 -0.14
N ASP A 322 27.10 9.00 1.14
CA ASP A 322 26.16 9.11 2.24
C ASP A 322 25.63 10.55 2.41
N SER A 323 26.44 11.58 2.17
CA SER A 323 26.01 12.98 2.26
C SER A 323 25.06 13.36 1.11
N LEU A 324 25.39 12.95 -0.12
CA LEU A 324 24.56 13.16 -1.29
C LEU A 324 23.22 12.42 -1.15
N PHE A 325 23.25 11.17 -0.69
CA PHE A 325 22.03 10.39 -0.45
C PHE A 325 21.10 11.08 0.56
N LEU A 326 21.64 11.57 1.68
CA LEU A 326 20.83 12.27 2.69
C LEU A 326 20.18 13.53 2.13
N HIS A 327 20.93 14.34 1.37
CA HIS A 327 20.38 15.53 0.72
C HIS A 327 19.27 15.19 -0.27
N LEU A 328 19.49 14.17 -1.12
CA LEU A 328 18.48 13.69 -2.07
C LEU A 328 17.26 13.11 -1.37
N ASN A 329 17.44 12.33 -0.30
CA ASN A 329 16.33 11.69 0.42
C ASN A 329 15.50 12.73 1.20
N GLY A 330 16.15 13.69 1.85
CA GLY A 330 15.51 14.71 2.69
C GLY A 330 14.82 15.83 1.91
N ASN A 331 15.24 16.12 0.68
CA ASN A 331 14.64 17.21 -0.12
C ASN A 331 14.05 16.70 -1.44
N GLU A 332 14.91 16.29 -2.37
CA GLU A 332 14.51 16.02 -3.75
C GLU A 332 13.53 14.87 -3.88
N MET A 333 13.73 13.77 -3.15
CA MET A 333 12.86 12.61 -3.19
C MET A 333 11.48 12.91 -2.58
N LEU A 334 11.41 13.75 -1.54
CA LEU A 334 10.15 14.17 -0.94
C LEU A 334 9.36 15.06 -1.91
N ILE A 335 10.02 16.06 -2.51
CA ILE A 335 9.41 16.94 -3.53
C ILE A 335 8.99 16.14 -4.76
N ALA A 336 9.83 15.20 -5.22
CA ALA A 336 9.51 14.31 -6.34
C ALA A 336 8.31 13.41 -6.01
N THR A 337 8.21 12.88 -4.79
CA THR A 337 7.05 12.06 -4.37
C THR A 337 5.77 12.86 -4.39
N PHE A 338 5.78 14.07 -3.82
CA PHE A 338 4.64 14.99 -3.88
C PHE A 338 4.23 15.27 -5.33
N SER A 339 5.18 15.75 -6.13
CA SER A 339 4.94 16.16 -7.52
C SER A 339 4.45 15.00 -8.38
N PHE A 340 5.08 13.82 -8.26
CA PHE A 340 4.72 12.64 -9.03
C PHE A 340 3.28 12.19 -8.75
N PHE A 341 2.90 11.98 -7.49
CA PHE A 341 1.56 11.51 -7.16
C PHE A 341 0.49 12.59 -7.36
N PHE A 342 0.82 13.86 -7.13
CA PHE A 342 -0.08 14.96 -7.46
C PHE A 342 -0.37 15.00 -8.96
N LEU A 343 0.66 15.03 -9.81
CA LEU A 343 0.50 15.02 -11.27
C LEU A 343 -0.22 13.76 -11.76
N LEU A 344 0.10 12.60 -11.20
CA LEU A 344 -0.57 11.34 -11.53
C LEU A 344 -2.05 11.36 -11.16
N SER A 345 -2.41 11.96 -10.01
CA SER A 345 -3.80 12.12 -9.58
C SER A 345 -4.61 13.03 -10.52
N ILE A 346 -3.99 14.10 -11.01
CA ILE A 346 -4.60 14.98 -12.01
C ILE A 346 -4.74 14.24 -13.34
N LEU A 347 -3.69 13.55 -13.80
CA LEU A 347 -3.73 12.76 -15.03
C LEU A 347 -4.85 11.71 -14.99
N PHE A 348 -5.00 10.97 -13.90
CA PHE A 348 -6.06 9.96 -13.77
C PHE A 348 -7.44 10.61 -13.72
N SER A 349 -7.57 11.77 -13.07
CA SER A 349 -8.82 12.52 -13.03
C SER A 349 -9.22 13.04 -14.42
N LEU A 350 -8.26 13.53 -15.21
CA LEU A 350 -8.49 13.94 -16.60
C LEU A 350 -8.90 12.75 -17.47
N ILE A 351 -8.23 11.59 -17.34
CA ILE A 351 -8.62 10.36 -18.05
C ILE A 351 -10.02 9.89 -17.65
N ALA A 352 -10.42 10.10 -16.39
CA ALA A 352 -11.74 9.71 -15.90
C ALA A 352 -12.89 10.53 -16.52
N LEU A 353 -12.60 11.74 -17.03
CA LEU A 353 -13.56 12.57 -17.75
C LEU A 353 -13.77 12.14 -19.20
N LEU A 354 -12.83 11.38 -19.79
CA LEU A 354 -12.97 10.88 -21.16
C LEU A 354 -14.12 9.87 -21.27
N PRO A 355 -14.85 9.83 -22.40
CA PRO A 355 -15.89 8.83 -22.63
C PRO A 355 -15.31 7.41 -22.70
N ASP A 356 -16.11 6.41 -22.33
CA ASP A 356 -15.69 5.01 -22.43
C ASP A 356 -15.49 4.63 -23.90
N LYS A 357 -14.30 4.11 -24.24
CA LYS A 357 -14.03 3.59 -25.58
C LYS A 357 -14.82 2.29 -25.72
N LYS A 358 -15.95 2.31 -26.45
CA LYS A 358 -16.69 1.10 -26.81
C LYS A 358 -15.72 0.12 -27.49
N ASN A 359 -15.43 -1.00 -26.83
CA ASN A 359 -14.64 -2.07 -27.40
C ASN A 359 -15.39 -2.65 -28.60
N LYS A 360 -14.96 -2.30 -29.82
CA LYS A 360 -15.47 -2.81 -31.11
C LYS A 360 -15.30 -4.33 -31.28
N ASN A 361 -14.63 -5.02 -30.35
CA ASN A 361 -14.33 -6.45 -30.42
C ASN A 361 -15.34 -7.36 -29.71
N GLN A 362 -16.32 -6.83 -28.96
CA GLN A 362 -17.41 -7.66 -28.39
C GLN A 362 -18.64 -7.76 -29.31
N SER A 363 -18.80 -6.84 -30.27
CA SER A 363 -19.86 -6.95 -31.29
C SER A 363 -19.57 -8.06 -32.30
N THR A 364 -18.30 -8.31 -32.63
CA THR A 364 -17.92 -9.31 -33.64
C THR A 364 -18.03 -10.74 -33.12
N SER A 365 -17.79 -10.99 -31.83
CA SER A 365 -17.96 -12.32 -31.21
C SER A 365 -19.42 -12.71 -31.02
N ASN A 366 -20.31 -11.74 -30.78
CA ASN A 366 -21.75 -12.01 -30.70
C ASN A 366 -22.39 -12.17 -32.08
N GLN A 367 -21.87 -11.50 -33.12
CA GLN A 367 -22.30 -11.75 -34.50
C GLN A 367 -21.83 -13.10 -35.05
N SER A 368 -20.59 -13.53 -34.75
CA SER A 368 -20.11 -14.86 -35.17
C SER A 368 -20.74 -16.01 -34.39
N ASN A 369 -21.07 -15.84 -33.11
CA ASN A 369 -21.86 -16.83 -32.36
C ASN A 369 -23.32 -16.88 -32.79
N ASN A 370 -23.94 -15.75 -33.16
CA ASN A 370 -25.32 -15.77 -33.70
C ASN A 370 -25.37 -16.35 -35.11
N GLN A 371 -24.36 -16.15 -35.96
CA GLN A 371 -24.27 -16.83 -37.26
C GLN A 371 -24.00 -18.33 -37.12
N SER A 372 -23.16 -18.75 -36.16
CA SER A 372 -22.93 -20.18 -35.90
C SER A 372 -24.15 -20.89 -35.29
N ASN A 373 -24.93 -20.21 -34.44
CA ASN A 373 -26.17 -20.77 -33.91
C ASN A 373 -27.31 -20.79 -34.94
N ASN A 374 -27.42 -19.80 -35.82
CA ASN A 374 -28.40 -19.84 -36.91
C ASN A 374 -28.08 -20.92 -37.95
N ASN A 375 -26.80 -21.16 -38.28
CA ASN A 375 -26.42 -22.25 -39.17
C ASN A 375 -26.63 -23.65 -38.55
N LYS A 376 -26.52 -23.78 -37.22
CA LYS A 376 -26.85 -25.03 -36.53
C LYS A 376 -28.35 -25.29 -36.49
N ASN A 377 -29.18 -24.28 -36.27
CA ASN A 377 -30.63 -24.44 -36.25
C ASN A 377 -31.21 -24.76 -37.64
N ASN A 378 -30.69 -24.15 -38.72
CA ASN A 378 -31.16 -24.45 -40.08
C ASN A 378 -30.82 -25.88 -40.52
N ASN A 379 -29.65 -26.42 -40.14
CA ASN A 379 -29.28 -27.80 -40.44
C ASN A 379 -30.02 -28.86 -39.61
N GLN A 380 -30.73 -28.46 -38.55
CA GLN A 380 -31.51 -29.36 -37.70
C GLN A 380 -32.98 -29.44 -38.12
N SER A 381 -33.49 -28.42 -38.83
CA SER A 381 -34.83 -28.42 -39.42
C SER A 381 -34.96 -29.24 -40.72
N ASP A 382 -33.87 -29.42 -41.48
CA ASP A 382 -33.91 -30.19 -42.75
C ASP A 382 -33.82 -31.72 -42.58
N ASN A 383 -33.47 -32.23 -41.38
CA ASN A 383 -33.29 -33.67 -41.14
C ASN A 383 -34.48 -34.37 -40.45
N THR A 384 -35.66 -33.74 -40.40
CA THR A 384 -36.83 -34.32 -39.69
C THR A 384 -38.04 -34.63 -40.59
N GLN A 385 -37.84 -34.76 -41.92
CA GLN A 385 -38.92 -35.17 -42.83
C GLN A 385 -38.79 -36.57 -43.44
N ASP A 386 -37.64 -37.25 -43.33
CA ASP A 386 -37.49 -38.62 -43.84
C ASP A 386 -37.30 -39.64 -42.71
N ASN A 387 -38.39 -40.00 -42.03
CA ASN A 387 -38.57 -41.32 -41.41
C ASN A 387 -39.96 -41.46 -40.78
N LYS A 388 -40.97 -41.67 -41.62
CA LYS A 388 -42.27 -42.18 -41.18
C LYS A 388 -42.91 -43.05 -42.26
N GLN A 389 -42.40 -44.26 -42.42
CA GLN A 389 -43.19 -45.38 -42.94
C GLN A 389 -42.50 -46.71 -42.65
N SER A 390 -43.30 -47.67 -42.18
CA SER A 390 -43.02 -49.10 -41.97
C SER A 390 -42.85 -49.53 -40.51
N ASN A 391 -43.96 -49.89 -39.86
CA ASN A 391 -44.25 -51.30 -39.53
C ASN A 391 -45.48 -51.42 -38.62
N ASP A 392 -46.58 -51.86 -39.23
CA ASP A 392 -47.64 -52.62 -38.57
C ASP A 392 -47.15 -54.05 -38.35
N ASN A 393 -47.25 -54.58 -37.12
CA ASN A 393 -48.12 -55.73 -36.81
C ASN A 393 -47.80 -56.44 -35.47
N LYS A 394 -48.91 -56.86 -34.83
CA LYS A 394 -49.12 -58.02 -33.93
C LYS A 394 -48.91 -57.91 -32.40
N SER A 395 -50.06 -57.74 -31.75
CA SER A 395 -50.77 -58.65 -30.81
C SER A 395 -50.33 -58.87 -29.36
N ASN A 396 -51.33 -58.70 -28.47
CA ASN A 396 -51.72 -59.49 -27.29
C ASN A 396 -50.69 -59.75 -26.17
N ASN A 397 -50.92 -59.18 -24.98
CA ASN A 397 -51.73 -59.78 -23.90
C ASN A 397 -51.64 -58.95 -22.59
N GLN A 398 -52.78 -58.87 -21.90
CA GLN A 398 -53.01 -58.38 -20.53
C GLN A 398 -52.74 -59.53 -19.50
N PRO A 399 -52.97 -59.39 -18.17
CA PRO A 399 -52.51 -58.40 -17.16
C PRO A 399 -52.10 -59.06 -15.79
N LYS A 400 -51.92 -58.23 -14.74
CA LYS A 400 -52.19 -58.43 -13.28
C LYS A 400 -51.02 -58.50 -12.28
N ASN A 401 -51.20 -57.67 -11.22
CA ASN A 401 -51.03 -57.88 -9.77
C ASN A 401 -49.64 -58.33 -9.24
N ASN A 402 -49.18 -57.99 -8.03
CA ASN A 402 -49.84 -57.56 -6.80
C ASN A 402 -48.79 -56.95 -5.82
N GLN A 403 -49.25 -56.03 -4.97
CA GLN A 403 -49.07 -55.94 -3.50
C GLN A 403 -47.68 -56.17 -2.87
N SER A 404 -47.18 -55.15 -2.14
CA SER A 404 -47.09 -55.08 -0.66
C SER A 404 -45.76 -55.69 -0.14
N GLU A 405 -45.07 -55.22 0.88
CA GLU A 405 -45.47 -54.60 2.15
C GLU A 405 -44.18 -54.22 2.90
N ASN A 406 -44.25 -53.22 3.81
CA ASN A 406 -43.61 -53.13 5.14
C ASN A 406 -42.06 -53.34 5.30
N SER A 407 -41.36 -52.72 6.24
CA SER A 407 -41.60 -51.65 7.20
C SER A 407 -40.29 -51.46 8.00
N SER A 408 -40.11 -50.23 8.49
CA SER A 408 -39.62 -49.89 9.85
C SER A 408 -38.18 -50.14 10.32
N SER A 409 -37.60 -49.01 10.78
CA SER A 409 -36.84 -48.81 12.05
C SER A 409 -35.36 -49.22 12.05
N LYS A 410 -34.42 -48.60 12.77
CA LYS A 410 -34.44 -47.74 13.98
C LYS A 410 -33.00 -47.21 14.21
N ASN A 411 -32.87 -46.02 14.84
CA ASN A 411 -31.90 -45.60 15.90
C ASN A 411 -30.38 -45.90 15.73
N GLN A 412 -29.38 -45.21 16.32
CA GLN A 412 -29.17 -44.23 17.41
C GLN A 412 -27.67 -43.84 17.31
N SER A 413 -27.28 -42.56 17.37
CA SER A 413 -26.68 -41.83 18.51
C SER A 413 -25.25 -42.19 18.95
N GLU A 414 -24.57 -41.14 19.44
CA GLU A 414 -23.31 -41.06 20.23
C GLU A 414 -21.97 -41.00 19.47
N SER A 415 -20.91 -40.32 19.95
CA SER A 415 -20.67 -39.03 20.62
C SER A 415 -19.17 -39.00 20.98
N SER A 416 -18.57 -37.81 21.01
CA SER A 416 -17.40 -37.44 21.85
C SER A 416 -16.01 -37.97 21.49
N GLU A 417 -15.12 -37.07 21.05
CA GLU A 417 -13.98 -36.56 21.83
C GLU A 417 -13.57 -35.16 21.33
#